data_AF-Q115T3-F1
#
_entry.id   AF-Q115T3-F1
#
_cell.length_a   1.000
_cell.length_b   1.000
_cell.length_c   1.000
_cell.angle_alpha   90.00
_cell.angle_beta   90.00
_cell.angle_gamma   90.00
#
_symmetry.space_group_name_H-M   'P 1'
#
loop_
_entity.id
_entity.type
_entity.pdbx_description
1 polymer ?
#
loop_
_entity_poly.entity_id
_entity_poly.type
_entity_poly.pdbx_seq_one_letter_code
_entity_poly.pdbx_strand_id
1 'polypeptide(L)'
;MANLTLSPCQSLSFTQGSLKVNKYSMDLSYSNLTGANLSGANLAGINLQGSNLQGANLVNANLEGANLKDVNLEGANLARANLKKAILQNSNLDNSNLYGSDLQAADFSEANLVNMKALWANFHNAIFHRANLESANFNRANLRGADFYKANLENASLRFTDFGSTTNVIEAKLNPTNFRETQLKGADLWGAKMWSIFQIKQAKNWQETNRMPNWEQQIKQARLPRLRIALLKPENADSISDTYEFGMRRAANRRVEIWGISYPGGVKNEAKIIRQLIKDGMDGIILTPEDPVQSLDALKLARDAGVAITTVDFCFNPIDAEDLAIACYNTNSFQMGYDSGQYIAEWAQKNLQSKSVQIGLVDGAVYDRYYPYLQGVLKAINHSGIPFQIVDSVSIAFGSDIIKVKKLLEDNPDVQILWGGSNIATEVTVAAVAESALKNKVKVFGILDLSRNKATKLLNPNSPLQLIIEQSSIQIGYEAVKTTISVLRKEIDGADYQVYPVKHRLLTQNDPDIVSDILNDSSLE
;
A
#
# COMPACT_ATOMS: atom_id res chain seq x y z
N MET A 1 -8.24 -33.64 35.90
CA MET A 1 -8.87 -32.99 37.06
C MET A 1 -7.76 -32.41 37.93
N ALA A 2 -7.61 -31.08 37.91
CA ALA A 2 -6.91 -30.33 38.95
C ALA A 2 -7.61 -28.96 38.96
N ASN A 3 -8.57 -28.80 39.87
CA ASN A 3 -9.25 -27.53 40.11
C ASN A 3 -8.27 -26.63 40.86
N LEU A 4 -7.66 -25.68 40.16
CA LEU A 4 -6.98 -24.55 40.79
C LEU A 4 -8.02 -23.45 41.00
N THR A 5 -8.64 -23.45 42.19
CA THR A 5 -9.32 -22.27 42.73
C THR A 5 -8.26 -21.28 43.16
N LEU A 6 -8.00 -20.26 42.32
CA LEU A 6 -7.20 -19.11 42.71
C LEU A 6 -8.07 -18.17 43.56
N SER A 7 -7.63 -17.91 44.79
CA SER A 7 -8.23 -16.93 45.70
C SER A 7 -8.09 -15.50 45.17
N PRO A 8 -9.03 -14.58 45.46
CA PRO A 8 -8.91 -13.18 45.10
C PRO A 8 -7.76 -12.54 45.92
N CYS A 9 -7.02 -11.62 45.31
CA CYS A 9 -5.83 -10.93 45.85
C CYS A 9 -4.49 -11.69 45.81
N GLN A 10 -3.98 -11.96 44.61
CA GLN A 10 -2.58 -11.65 44.29
C GLN A 10 -2.57 -10.94 42.93
N SER A 11 -2.10 -9.69 42.90
CA SER A 11 -1.89 -8.95 41.65
C SER A 11 -0.85 -9.69 40.81
N LEU A 12 -1.30 -10.42 39.80
CA LEU A 12 -0.42 -11.02 38.80
C LEU A 12 0.21 -9.88 38.00
N SER A 13 1.55 -9.83 37.99
CA SER A 13 2.34 -8.82 37.27
C SER A 13 3.10 -9.50 36.14
N PHE A 14 2.76 -9.18 34.89
CA PHE A 14 3.41 -9.68 33.68
C PHE A 14 3.93 -8.50 32.86
N THR A 15 5.01 -7.86 33.30
CA THR A 15 5.47 -6.62 32.67
C THR A 15 6.26 -6.83 31.37
N GLN A 16 6.73 -8.04 31.05
CA GLN A 16 7.54 -8.31 29.84
C GLN A 16 7.48 -9.79 29.36
N GLY A 17 6.28 -10.36 29.21
CA GLY A 17 6.11 -11.76 28.78
C GLY A 17 5.03 -11.95 27.71
N SER A 18 5.15 -13.02 26.92
CA SER A 18 4.04 -13.51 26.09
C SER A 18 3.09 -14.29 27.00
N LEU A 19 1.85 -13.80 27.14
CA LEU A 19 0.81 -14.49 27.90
C LEU A 19 -0.17 -15.15 26.94
N LYS A 20 -0.15 -16.49 26.91
CA LYS A 20 -1.13 -17.29 26.15
C LYS A 20 -2.24 -17.75 27.08
N VAL A 21 -3.38 -17.06 27.03
CA VAL A 21 -4.60 -17.47 27.75
C VAL A 21 -5.39 -18.43 26.85
N ASN A 22 -5.66 -19.64 27.34
CA ASN A 22 -6.44 -20.67 26.63
C ASN A 22 -7.65 -21.09 27.45
N LYS A 23 -8.86 -20.96 26.88
CA LYS A 23 -10.20 -21.56 27.17
C LYS A 23 -10.70 -21.71 28.63
N TYR A 24 -9.90 -21.47 29.66
CA TYR A 24 -10.31 -21.50 31.06
C TYR A 24 -10.75 -20.09 31.48
N SER A 25 -11.80 -20.00 32.30
CA SER A 25 -12.26 -18.77 32.93
C SER A 25 -11.19 -18.25 33.90
N MET A 26 -10.27 -17.45 33.39
CA MET A 26 -9.26 -16.76 34.17
C MET A 26 -9.77 -15.36 34.48
N ASP A 27 -9.82 -14.99 35.77
CA ASP A 27 -10.07 -13.62 36.19
C ASP A 27 -8.74 -12.87 36.19
N LEU A 28 -8.64 -11.82 35.38
CA LEU A 28 -7.49 -10.93 35.28
C LEU A 28 -7.84 -9.52 35.77
N SER A 29 -8.96 -9.35 36.50
CA SER A 29 -9.31 -8.06 37.08
C SER A 29 -8.19 -7.54 37.99
N TYR A 30 -7.95 -6.23 37.90
CA TYR A 30 -6.92 -5.52 38.67
C TYR A 30 -5.49 -6.05 38.51
N SER A 31 -5.22 -6.83 37.46
CA SER A 31 -3.87 -7.31 37.14
C SER A 31 -2.99 -6.22 36.54
N ASN A 32 -1.67 -6.40 36.64
CA ASN A 32 -0.70 -5.55 35.97
C ASN A 32 -0.14 -6.27 34.73
N LEU A 33 -0.54 -5.81 33.56
CA LEU A 33 -0.21 -6.31 32.23
C LEU A 33 0.45 -5.22 31.37
N THR A 34 1.07 -4.20 31.99
CA THR A 34 1.75 -3.12 31.27
C THR A 34 2.79 -3.69 30.32
N GLY A 35 2.71 -3.32 29.04
CA GLY A 35 3.63 -3.77 28.00
C GLY A 35 3.53 -5.26 27.64
N ALA A 36 2.54 -5.99 28.16
CA ALA A 36 2.40 -7.42 27.90
C ALA A 36 2.19 -7.69 26.40
N ASN A 37 2.76 -8.80 25.91
CA ASN A 37 2.48 -9.28 24.56
C ASN A 37 1.36 -10.32 24.59
N LEU A 38 0.17 -9.88 24.17
CA LEU A 38 -1.09 -10.59 24.06
C LEU A 38 -1.56 -10.72 22.60
N SER A 39 -0.66 -10.53 21.63
CA SER A 39 -1.01 -10.62 20.22
C SER A 39 -1.59 -12.00 19.87
N GLY A 40 -2.75 -12.01 19.21
CA GLY A 40 -3.49 -13.21 18.84
C GLY A 40 -4.09 -13.98 20.03
N ALA A 41 -4.05 -13.46 21.26
CA ALA A 41 -4.58 -14.14 22.43
C ALA A 41 -6.11 -14.29 22.35
N ASN A 42 -6.65 -15.41 22.84
CA ASN A 42 -8.09 -15.59 22.98
C ASN A 42 -8.53 -15.23 24.41
N LEU A 43 -9.10 -14.04 24.53
CA LEU A 43 -9.56 -13.38 25.75
C LEU A 43 -11.09 -13.13 25.73
N ALA A 44 -11.84 -13.88 24.92
CA ALA A 44 -13.28 -13.72 24.81
C ALA A 44 -13.98 -13.93 26.16
N GLY A 45 -14.83 -12.97 26.54
CA GLY A 45 -15.58 -12.97 27.81
C GLY A 45 -14.72 -12.83 29.06
N ILE A 46 -13.41 -12.52 28.94
CA ILE A 46 -12.53 -12.43 30.09
C ILE A 46 -12.91 -11.24 30.99
N ASN A 47 -12.64 -11.37 32.29
CA ASN A 47 -12.70 -10.24 33.20
C ASN A 47 -11.33 -9.57 33.31
N LEU A 48 -11.21 -8.35 32.80
CA LEU A 48 -10.03 -7.48 32.86
C LEU A 48 -10.34 -6.16 33.58
N GLN A 49 -11.45 -6.11 34.32
CA GLN A 49 -11.89 -4.91 35.01
C GLN A 49 -10.77 -4.31 35.87
N GLY A 50 -10.51 -3.02 35.71
CA GLY A 50 -9.51 -2.29 36.49
C GLY A 50 -8.06 -2.72 36.28
N SER A 51 -7.78 -3.59 35.30
CA SER A 51 -6.40 -4.00 34.99
C SER A 51 -5.60 -2.88 34.31
N ASN A 52 -4.28 -2.95 34.40
CA ASN A 52 -3.38 -2.05 33.70
C ASN A 52 -2.74 -2.76 32.50
N LEU A 53 -3.16 -2.40 31.29
CA LEU A 53 -2.68 -2.86 29.99
C LEU A 53 -1.97 -1.73 29.21
N GLN A 54 -1.46 -0.70 29.90
CA GLN A 54 -0.75 0.40 29.27
C GLN A 54 0.37 -0.13 28.35
N GLY A 55 0.39 0.31 27.09
CA GLY A 55 1.37 -0.10 26.08
C GLY A 55 1.35 -1.59 25.70
N ALA A 56 0.34 -2.36 26.11
CA ALA A 56 0.26 -3.78 25.77
C ALA A 56 0.06 -3.99 24.25
N ASN A 57 0.63 -5.08 23.72
CA ASN A 57 0.38 -5.52 22.35
C ASN A 57 -0.78 -6.53 22.33
N LEU A 58 -1.91 -6.13 21.78
CA LEU A 58 -3.15 -6.89 21.62
C LEU A 58 -3.51 -7.09 20.13
N VAL A 59 -2.54 -6.97 19.23
CA VAL A 59 -2.77 -7.11 17.79
C VAL A 59 -3.42 -8.46 17.49
N ASN A 60 -4.53 -8.48 16.74
CA ASN A 60 -5.33 -9.68 16.42
C ASN A 60 -5.91 -10.43 17.64
N ALA A 61 -5.91 -9.86 18.85
CA ALA A 61 -6.49 -10.52 20.02
C ALA A 61 -8.01 -10.61 19.93
N ASN A 62 -8.59 -11.68 20.47
CA ASN A 62 -10.04 -11.85 20.59
C ASN A 62 -10.51 -11.44 22.00
N LEU A 63 -11.15 -10.29 22.13
CA LEU A 63 -11.72 -9.70 23.35
C LEU A 63 -13.26 -9.62 23.28
N GLU A 64 -13.91 -10.43 22.44
CA GLU A 64 -15.36 -10.41 22.28
C GLU A 64 -16.06 -10.62 23.64
N GLY A 65 -16.93 -9.67 24.01
CA GLY A 65 -17.68 -9.69 25.26
C GLY A 65 -16.83 -9.54 26.53
N ALA A 66 -15.55 -9.17 26.42
CA ALA A 66 -14.68 -8.98 27.58
C ALA A 66 -15.18 -7.83 28.48
N ASN A 67 -15.05 -8.00 29.79
CA ASN A 67 -15.25 -6.93 30.76
C ASN A 67 -13.93 -6.14 30.92
N LEU A 68 -13.86 -4.99 30.27
CA LEU A 68 -12.74 -4.05 30.27
C LEU A 68 -13.11 -2.76 31.03
N LYS A 69 -14.09 -2.82 31.93
CA LYS A 69 -14.52 -1.66 32.71
C LYS A 69 -13.36 -1.13 33.56
N ASP A 70 -13.20 0.19 33.62
CA ASP A 70 -12.14 0.88 34.38
C ASP A 70 -10.70 0.46 33.98
N VAL A 71 -10.49 -0.18 32.81
CA VAL A 71 -9.17 -0.65 32.36
C VAL A 71 -8.28 0.50 31.90
N ASN A 72 -6.97 0.40 32.13
CA ASN A 72 -5.99 1.30 31.49
C ASN A 72 -5.36 0.63 30.26
N LEU A 73 -5.70 1.11 29.07
CA LEU A 73 -5.20 0.71 27.75
C LEU A 73 -4.41 1.84 27.06
N GLU A 74 -3.93 2.83 27.82
CA GLU A 74 -3.16 3.96 27.27
C GLU A 74 -1.99 3.46 26.41
N GLY A 75 -1.92 3.94 25.17
CA GLY A 75 -0.87 3.55 24.21
C GLY A 75 -0.86 2.08 23.79
N ALA A 76 -1.87 1.28 24.16
CA ALA A 76 -1.94 -0.12 23.77
C ALA A 76 -2.20 -0.28 22.27
N ASN A 77 -1.63 -1.33 21.66
CA ASN A 77 -1.86 -1.67 20.27
C ASN A 77 -2.90 -2.77 20.14
N LEU A 78 -4.14 -2.42 19.82
CA LEU A 78 -5.28 -3.30 19.58
C LEU A 78 -5.62 -3.44 18.08
N ALA A 79 -4.66 -3.21 17.17
CA ALA A 79 -4.92 -3.32 15.74
C ALA A 79 -5.51 -4.70 15.39
N ARG A 80 -6.60 -4.70 14.62
CA ARG A 80 -7.35 -5.88 14.17
C ARG A 80 -7.88 -6.78 15.31
N ALA A 81 -7.94 -6.28 16.55
CA ALA A 81 -8.56 -7.02 17.64
C ALA A 81 -10.08 -7.13 17.47
N ASN A 82 -10.68 -8.22 17.95
CA ASN A 82 -12.13 -8.39 18.02
C ASN A 82 -12.61 -7.95 19.42
N LEU A 83 -13.24 -6.78 19.53
CA LEU A 83 -13.84 -6.23 20.75
C LEU A 83 -15.37 -6.17 20.68
N LYS A 84 -16.01 -7.01 19.85
CA LYS A 84 -17.49 -7.05 19.77
C LYS A 84 -18.11 -7.16 21.14
N LYS A 85 -19.06 -6.28 21.45
CA LYS A 85 -19.81 -6.28 22.72
C LYS A 85 -18.92 -6.18 23.98
N ALA A 86 -17.67 -5.75 23.86
CA ALA A 86 -16.81 -5.53 25.01
C ALA A 86 -17.32 -4.35 25.84
N ILE A 87 -17.14 -4.42 27.16
CA ILE A 87 -17.57 -3.40 28.12
C ILE A 87 -16.35 -2.57 28.49
N LEU A 88 -16.21 -1.37 27.93
CA LEU A 88 -15.09 -0.44 28.12
C LEU A 88 -15.50 0.81 28.91
N GLN A 89 -16.55 0.72 29.75
CA GLN A 89 -17.02 1.84 30.55
C GLN A 89 -15.89 2.39 31.45
N ASN A 90 -15.75 3.72 31.52
CA ASN A 90 -14.71 4.43 32.29
C ASN A 90 -13.25 4.03 31.98
N SER A 91 -12.99 3.35 30.87
CA SER A 91 -11.64 2.93 30.53
C SER A 91 -10.78 4.08 30.00
N ASN A 92 -9.46 3.92 30.05
CA ASN A 92 -8.50 4.84 29.43
C ASN A 92 -7.87 4.21 28.19
N LEU A 93 -8.16 4.73 27.01
CA LEU A 93 -7.63 4.32 25.70
C LEU A 93 -6.85 5.47 25.03
N ASP A 94 -6.39 6.46 25.79
CA ASP A 94 -5.61 7.57 25.26
C ASP A 94 -4.41 7.06 24.46
N ASN A 95 -4.20 7.62 23.26
CA ASN A 95 -3.14 7.22 22.32
C ASN A 95 -3.14 5.74 21.87
N SER A 96 -4.21 4.98 22.11
CA SER A 96 -4.27 3.57 21.67
C SER A 96 -4.43 3.44 20.14
N ASN A 97 -3.93 2.32 19.58
CA ASN A 97 -4.12 1.94 18.18
C ASN A 97 -5.23 0.89 18.05
N LEU A 98 -6.32 1.23 17.38
CA LEU A 98 -7.48 0.40 17.08
C LEU A 98 -7.65 0.17 15.56
N TYR A 99 -6.59 0.36 14.78
CA TYR A 99 -6.61 0.16 13.32
C TYR A 99 -7.29 -1.17 12.93
N GLY A 100 -8.32 -1.11 12.08
CA GLY A 100 -9.02 -2.29 11.55
C GLY A 100 -9.70 -3.19 12.60
N SER A 101 -9.82 -2.77 13.86
CA SER A 101 -10.45 -3.58 14.91
C SER A 101 -11.97 -3.64 14.75
N ASP A 102 -12.60 -4.69 15.29
CA ASP A 102 -14.05 -4.89 15.26
C ASP A 102 -14.66 -4.65 16.65
N LEU A 103 -15.32 -3.51 16.83
CA LEU A 103 -15.90 -3.03 18.09
C LEU A 103 -17.42 -2.91 18.01
N GLN A 104 -18.07 -3.73 17.19
CA GLN A 104 -19.51 -3.69 17.05
C GLN A 104 -20.20 -3.86 18.40
N ALA A 105 -21.10 -2.93 18.73
CA ALA A 105 -21.85 -2.88 19.98
C ALA A 105 -21.00 -2.85 21.27
N ALA A 106 -19.74 -2.41 21.19
CA ALA A 106 -18.91 -2.15 22.37
C ALA A 106 -19.40 -0.90 23.13
N ASP A 107 -19.24 -0.90 24.45
CA ASP A 107 -19.69 0.19 25.32
C ASP A 107 -18.50 0.98 25.89
N PHE A 108 -18.31 2.20 25.39
CA PHE A 108 -17.29 3.18 25.79
C PHE A 108 -17.84 4.30 26.67
N SER A 109 -18.98 4.09 27.35
CA SER A 109 -19.57 5.13 28.18
C SER A 109 -18.55 5.67 29.20
N GLU A 110 -18.39 6.99 29.22
CA GLU A 110 -17.46 7.72 30.10
C GLU A 110 -15.96 7.33 29.93
N ALA A 111 -15.61 6.65 28.83
CA ALA A 111 -14.21 6.31 28.52
C ALA A 111 -13.41 7.52 28.03
N ASN A 112 -12.10 7.51 28.28
CA ASN A 112 -11.13 8.46 27.74
C ASN A 112 -10.47 7.87 26.49
N LEU A 113 -10.66 8.47 25.32
CA LEU A 113 -10.21 8.00 24.00
C LEU A 113 -9.48 9.12 23.24
N VAL A 114 -8.83 10.02 23.97
CA VAL A 114 -8.07 11.13 23.39
C VAL A 114 -6.98 10.58 22.46
N ASN A 115 -6.77 11.22 21.31
CA ASN A 115 -5.75 10.83 20.32
C ASN A 115 -5.81 9.36 19.82
N MET A 116 -6.88 8.62 20.11
CA MET A 116 -7.03 7.22 19.72
C MET A 116 -7.05 7.08 18.19
N LYS A 117 -6.37 6.06 17.65
CA LYS A 117 -6.29 5.80 16.19
C LYS A 117 -7.17 4.62 15.78
N ALA A 118 -8.32 4.88 15.18
CA ALA A 118 -9.36 3.91 14.83
C ALA A 118 -9.57 3.77 13.31
N LEU A 119 -8.52 3.96 12.51
CA LEU A 119 -8.67 3.94 11.06
C LEU A 119 -9.21 2.57 10.61
N TRP A 120 -10.20 2.58 9.71
CA TRP A 120 -10.86 1.37 9.20
C TRP A 120 -11.62 0.50 10.22
N ALA A 121 -11.67 0.90 11.50
CA ALA A 121 -12.32 0.12 12.54
C ALA A 121 -13.86 0.07 12.39
N ASN A 122 -14.48 -0.97 12.95
CA ASN A 122 -15.92 -1.17 12.93
C ASN A 122 -16.54 -0.88 14.30
N PHE A 123 -17.22 0.26 14.42
CA PHE A 123 -17.96 0.70 15.62
C PHE A 123 -19.48 0.66 15.42
N HIS A 124 -19.98 -0.25 14.59
CA HIS A 124 -21.42 -0.36 14.35
C HIS A 124 -22.17 -0.57 15.68
N ASN A 125 -23.16 0.29 15.97
CA ASN A 125 -23.92 0.33 17.22
C ASN A 125 -23.08 0.49 18.52
N ALA A 126 -21.85 0.99 18.44
CA ALA A 126 -21.05 1.26 19.63
C ALA A 126 -21.63 2.43 20.45
N ILE A 127 -21.45 2.39 21.77
CA ILE A 127 -21.98 3.39 22.71
C ILE A 127 -20.82 4.26 23.20
N PHE A 128 -20.93 5.58 23.08
CA PHE A 128 -19.92 6.56 23.49
C PHE A 128 -20.50 7.62 24.44
N HIS A 129 -21.48 7.25 25.27
CA HIS A 129 -22.15 8.21 26.14
C HIS A 129 -21.13 8.94 27.02
N ARG A 130 -21.05 10.27 26.88
CA ARG A 130 -20.10 11.12 27.64
C ARG A 130 -18.63 10.73 27.50
N ALA A 131 -18.26 9.95 26.48
CA ALA A 131 -16.87 9.61 26.22
C ALA A 131 -16.07 10.84 25.80
N ASN A 132 -14.79 10.89 26.17
CA ASN A 132 -13.86 11.91 25.70
C ASN A 132 -13.12 11.40 24.47
N LEU A 133 -13.45 11.92 23.29
CA LEU A 133 -12.89 11.53 21.99
C LEU A 133 -12.13 12.70 21.32
N GLU A 134 -11.63 13.63 22.14
CA GLU A 134 -10.88 14.78 21.63
C GLU A 134 -9.68 14.30 20.78
N SER A 135 -9.55 14.85 19.58
CA SER A 135 -8.48 14.49 18.64
C SER A 135 -8.41 13.01 18.25
N ALA A 136 -9.45 12.21 18.55
CA ALA A 136 -9.55 10.84 18.09
C ALA A 136 -9.65 10.76 16.56
N ASN A 137 -9.10 9.71 15.98
CA ASN A 137 -9.03 9.51 14.54
C ASN A 137 -9.88 8.31 14.11
N PHE A 138 -11.06 8.59 13.58
CA PHE A 138 -12.02 7.63 13.05
C PHE A 138 -11.97 7.52 11.53
N ASN A 139 -10.89 7.95 10.87
CA ASN A 139 -10.87 8.02 9.42
C ASN A 139 -11.23 6.66 8.79
N ARG A 140 -12.20 6.65 7.87
CA ARG A 140 -12.75 5.45 7.21
C ARG A 140 -13.49 4.46 8.14
N ALA A 141 -13.68 4.75 9.42
CA ALA A 141 -14.37 3.85 10.34
C ALA A 141 -15.85 3.66 9.97
N ASN A 142 -16.45 2.54 10.41
CA ASN A 142 -17.89 2.31 10.35
C ASN A 142 -18.53 2.72 11.68
N LEU A 143 -19.29 3.82 11.71
CA LEU A 143 -19.95 4.37 12.89
C LEU A 143 -21.49 4.39 12.76
N ARG A 144 -22.03 3.52 11.90
CA ARG A 144 -23.46 3.31 11.74
C ARG A 144 -24.12 2.94 13.06
N GLY A 145 -25.14 3.69 13.45
CA GLY A 145 -25.93 3.43 14.67
C GLY A 145 -25.18 3.68 15.98
N ALA A 146 -23.96 4.21 15.93
CA ALA A 146 -23.22 4.57 17.12
C ALA A 146 -23.91 5.71 17.90
N ASP A 147 -23.77 5.70 19.22
CA ASP A 147 -24.41 6.69 20.10
C ASP A 147 -23.39 7.59 20.79
N PHE A 148 -23.28 8.84 20.31
CA PHE A 148 -22.38 9.86 20.86
C PHE A 148 -23.06 10.81 21.84
N TYR A 149 -24.15 10.42 22.50
CA TYR A 149 -24.87 11.29 23.44
C TYR A 149 -23.89 11.94 24.45
N LYS A 150 -23.80 13.28 24.42
CA LYS A 150 -22.89 14.10 25.25
C LYS A 150 -21.39 13.77 25.13
N ALA A 151 -20.96 13.07 24.09
CA ALA A 151 -19.55 12.80 23.87
C ALA A 151 -18.78 14.06 23.41
N ASN A 152 -17.48 14.09 23.65
CA ASN A 152 -16.59 15.16 23.18
C ASN A 152 -15.83 14.70 21.92
N LEU A 153 -16.19 15.18 20.73
CA LEU A 153 -15.47 14.90 19.47
C LEU A 153 -14.70 16.14 18.97
N GLU A 154 -14.31 17.05 19.87
CA GLU A 154 -13.54 18.23 19.48
C GLU A 154 -12.23 17.84 18.78
N ASN A 155 -11.94 18.49 17.65
CA ASN A 155 -10.77 18.23 16.80
C ASN A 155 -10.61 16.77 16.32
N ALA A 156 -11.63 15.92 16.46
CA ALA A 156 -11.59 14.54 16.00
C ALA A 156 -11.53 14.48 14.46
N SER A 157 -10.76 13.55 13.91
CA SER A 157 -10.72 13.27 12.48
C SER A 157 -11.78 12.22 12.15
N LEU A 158 -12.79 12.60 11.36
CA LEU A 158 -13.92 11.76 10.95
C LEU A 158 -13.96 11.66 9.42
N ARG A 159 -12.82 11.81 8.74
CA ARG A 159 -12.74 11.82 7.28
C ARG A 159 -13.19 10.49 6.71
N PHE A 160 -14.06 10.53 5.71
CA PHE A 160 -14.59 9.34 5.04
C PHE A 160 -15.29 8.33 5.96
N THR A 161 -15.65 8.74 7.18
CA THR A 161 -16.36 7.91 8.15
C THR A 161 -17.76 7.60 7.65
N ASP A 162 -18.25 6.41 7.99
CA ASP A 162 -19.59 5.97 7.61
C ASP A 162 -20.55 6.03 8.80
N PHE A 163 -21.38 7.06 8.88
CA PHE A 163 -22.43 7.21 9.89
C PHE A 163 -23.80 6.64 9.43
N GLY A 164 -23.85 5.96 8.29
CA GLY A 164 -25.10 5.52 7.67
C GLY A 164 -25.19 5.87 6.19
N SER A 165 -25.80 4.97 5.42
CA SER A 165 -26.06 5.14 3.99
C SER A 165 -27.50 5.59 3.73
N THR A 166 -27.69 6.37 2.67
CA THR A 166 -28.98 6.70 2.07
C THR A 166 -29.57 5.57 1.21
N THR A 167 -28.83 4.48 0.96
CA THR A 167 -29.20 3.43 0.00
C THR A 167 -30.00 2.27 0.58
N ASN A 168 -29.94 2.04 1.90
CA ASN A 168 -30.71 0.98 2.57
C ASN A 168 -31.64 1.62 3.61
N VAL A 169 -32.78 2.13 3.11
CA VAL A 169 -33.71 3.02 3.84
C VAL A 169 -34.28 2.38 5.11
N ILE A 170 -34.36 1.05 5.17
CA ILE A 170 -34.93 0.32 6.31
C ILE A 170 -33.94 0.33 7.49
N GLU A 171 -32.69 -0.06 7.24
CA GLU A 171 -31.66 -0.15 8.29
C GLU A 171 -31.25 1.24 8.81
N ALA A 172 -31.08 2.22 7.91
CA ALA A 172 -30.69 3.58 8.27
C ALA A 172 -31.76 4.36 9.07
N LYS A 173 -33.04 3.96 8.98
CA LYS A 173 -34.13 4.57 9.75
C LYS A 173 -34.26 4.01 11.16
N LEU A 174 -33.89 2.75 11.38
CA LEU A 174 -34.16 2.07 12.65
C LEU A 174 -33.15 2.45 13.73
N ASN A 175 -31.86 2.62 13.38
CA ASN A 175 -30.81 3.00 14.32
C ASN A 175 -29.90 4.09 13.71
N PRO A 176 -30.33 5.37 13.67
CA PRO A 176 -29.46 6.45 13.20
C PRO A 176 -28.35 6.70 14.22
N THR A 177 -27.15 7.04 13.74
CA THR A 177 -26.09 7.56 14.62
C THR A 177 -26.61 8.78 15.40
N ASN A 178 -26.48 8.74 16.72
CA ASN A 178 -26.97 9.77 17.62
C ASN A 178 -25.85 10.77 17.95
N PHE A 179 -26.10 12.05 17.69
CA PHE A 179 -25.18 13.16 17.97
C PHE A 179 -25.74 14.16 18.98
N ARG A 180 -26.80 13.80 19.72
CA ARG A 180 -27.47 14.71 20.64
C ARG A 180 -26.48 15.20 21.71
N GLU A 181 -26.34 16.52 21.80
CA GLU A 181 -25.44 17.19 22.74
C GLU A 181 -23.94 16.87 22.59
N THR A 182 -23.53 16.17 21.52
CA THR A 182 -22.12 15.90 21.20
C THR A 182 -21.40 17.21 20.87
N GLN A 183 -20.15 17.38 21.30
CA GLN A 183 -19.30 18.52 20.93
C GLN A 183 -18.56 18.22 19.63
N LEU A 184 -18.62 19.11 18.64
CA LEU A 184 -17.99 18.91 17.32
C LEU A 184 -17.06 20.04 16.88
N LYS A 185 -16.67 20.94 17.78
CA LYS A 185 -15.80 22.05 17.45
C LYS A 185 -14.49 21.55 16.82
N GLY A 186 -14.17 22.05 15.62
CA GLY A 186 -12.93 21.67 14.91
C GLY A 186 -12.87 20.25 14.35
N ALA A 187 -13.92 19.42 14.51
CA ALA A 187 -13.93 18.07 13.97
C ALA A 187 -13.86 18.08 12.43
N ASP A 188 -13.11 17.14 11.83
CA ASP A 188 -12.94 17.03 10.38
C ASP A 188 -13.87 15.99 9.77
N LEU A 189 -14.92 16.43 9.10
CA LEU A 189 -15.94 15.60 8.47
C LEU A 189 -15.73 15.45 6.95
N TRP A 190 -14.54 15.72 6.45
CA TRP A 190 -14.24 15.64 5.02
C TRP A 190 -14.62 14.28 4.43
N GLY A 191 -15.57 14.25 3.49
CA GLY A 191 -16.02 13.02 2.83
C GLY A 191 -16.83 12.06 3.72
N ALA A 192 -17.18 12.44 4.96
CA ALA A 192 -18.02 11.63 5.82
C ALA A 192 -19.40 11.39 5.21
N LYS A 193 -19.89 10.14 5.32
CA LYS A 193 -21.20 9.70 4.82
C LYS A 193 -22.21 9.72 5.96
N MET A 194 -23.43 10.16 5.65
CA MET A 194 -24.55 10.12 6.58
C MET A 194 -25.88 10.02 5.85
N TRP A 195 -26.90 9.53 6.54
CA TRP A 195 -28.24 9.40 5.99
C TRP A 195 -28.89 10.79 5.85
N SER A 196 -28.70 11.67 6.83
CA SER A 196 -29.35 12.96 6.87
C SER A 196 -28.53 14.00 7.64
N ILE A 197 -28.53 15.23 7.13
CA ILE A 197 -27.91 16.37 7.80
C ILE A 197 -28.54 16.67 9.17
N PHE A 198 -29.79 16.24 9.42
CA PHE A 198 -30.43 16.43 10.72
C PHE A 198 -29.75 15.63 11.84
N GLN A 199 -29.03 14.55 11.53
CA GLN A 199 -28.26 13.81 12.53
C GLN A 199 -27.25 14.73 13.21
N ILE A 200 -26.44 15.44 12.41
CA ILE A 200 -25.35 16.25 12.95
C ILE A 200 -25.81 17.59 13.51
N LYS A 201 -26.95 18.12 13.05
CA LYS A 201 -27.52 19.37 13.60
C LYS A 201 -27.99 19.26 15.06
N GLN A 202 -28.06 18.03 15.60
CA GLN A 202 -28.32 17.78 17.03
C GLN A 202 -27.08 17.95 17.92
N ALA A 203 -25.89 18.04 17.31
CA ALA A 203 -24.65 18.32 18.01
C ALA A 203 -24.47 19.82 18.28
N LYS A 204 -23.62 20.11 19.26
CA LYS A 204 -23.13 21.44 19.57
C LYS A 204 -21.93 21.77 18.67
N ASN A 205 -21.83 23.05 18.30
CA ASN A 205 -20.73 23.58 17.49
C ASN A 205 -20.53 22.86 16.14
N TRP A 206 -21.57 22.20 15.62
CA TRP A 206 -21.46 21.47 14.35
C TRP A 206 -21.08 22.42 13.21
N GLN A 207 -21.45 23.72 13.28
CA GLN A 207 -21.09 24.72 12.27
C GLN A 207 -19.57 24.98 12.19
N GLU A 208 -18.80 24.65 13.22
CA GLU A 208 -17.35 24.86 13.32
C GLU A 208 -16.52 23.66 12.82
N THR A 209 -17.17 22.63 12.25
CA THR A 209 -16.47 21.46 11.69
C THR A 209 -15.84 21.77 10.33
N ASN A 210 -14.69 21.16 10.02
CA ASN A 210 -14.13 21.15 8.68
C ASN A 210 -14.93 20.21 7.76
N ARG A 211 -15.31 20.65 6.56
CA ARG A 211 -16.18 19.91 5.63
C ARG A 211 -15.86 20.26 4.18
N MET A 212 -16.22 19.36 3.27
CA MET A 212 -16.15 19.63 1.84
C MET A 212 -17.09 20.79 1.41
N PRO A 213 -16.75 21.54 0.35
CA PRO A 213 -17.70 22.44 -0.30
C PRO A 213 -18.97 21.71 -0.72
N ASN A 214 -20.14 22.35 -0.53
CA ASN A 214 -21.46 21.80 -0.86
C ASN A 214 -21.82 20.47 -0.16
N TRP A 215 -21.13 20.09 0.91
CA TRP A 215 -21.33 18.81 1.60
C TRP A 215 -22.79 18.54 2.00
N GLU A 216 -23.52 19.54 2.50
CA GLU A 216 -24.96 19.39 2.81
C GLU A 216 -25.80 18.99 1.57
N GLN A 217 -25.47 19.55 0.39
CA GLN A 217 -26.17 19.22 -0.85
C GLN A 217 -25.83 17.81 -1.31
N GLN A 218 -24.57 17.37 -1.15
CA GLN A 218 -24.13 16.03 -1.51
C GLN A 218 -24.89 14.97 -0.71
N ILE A 219 -25.04 15.17 0.61
CA ILE A 219 -25.82 14.29 1.50
C ILE A 219 -27.28 14.21 1.03
N LYS A 220 -27.91 15.36 0.76
CA LYS A 220 -29.30 15.43 0.30
C LYS A 220 -29.53 14.70 -1.03
N GLN A 221 -28.54 14.73 -1.94
CA GLN A 221 -28.63 14.09 -3.25
C GLN A 221 -28.25 12.60 -3.22
N ALA A 222 -27.82 12.05 -2.08
CA ALA A 222 -27.33 10.68 -1.96
C ALA A 222 -26.23 10.32 -2.97
N ARG A 223 -25.48 11.31 -3.47
CA ARG A 223 -24.40 11.08 -4.45
C ARG A 223 -23.11 10.79 -3.73
N LEU A 224 -22.57 9.60 -3.93
CA LEU A 224 -21.20 9.30 -3.50
C LEU A 224 -20.23 10.22 -4.24
N PRO A 225 -19.28 10.87 -3.53
CA PRO A 225 -18.23 11.65 -4.19
C PRO A 225 -17.38 10.73 -5.08
N ARG A 226 -16.80 11.30 -6.13
CA ARG A 226 -15.81 10.57 -6.94
C ARG A 226 -14.59 10.29 -6.07
N LEU A 227 -14.03 9.09 -6.20
CA LEU A 227 -12.75 8.77 -5.57
C LEU A 227 -11.64 9.48 -6.34
N ARG A 228 -10.69 10.08 -5.63
CA ARG A 228 -9.52 10.74 -6.23
C ARG A 228 -8.26 9.97 -5.87
N ILE A 229 -7.61 9.40 -6.87
CA ILE A 229 -6.40 8.58 -6.68
C ILE A 229 -5.25 9.24 -7.45
N ALA A 230 -4.18 9.56 -6.73
CA ALA A 230 -2.99 10.15 -7.32
C ALA A 230 -1.95 9.09 -7.66
N LEU A 231 -1.25 9.25 -8.78
CA LEU A 231 0.06 8.63 -9.03
C LEU A 231 1.13 9.68 -8.77
N LEU A 232 2.07 9.41 -7.86
CA LEU A 232 3.25 10.27 -7.67
C LEU A 232 4.39 9.72 -8.52
N LYS A 233 4.93 10.57 -9.39
CA LYS A 233 6.07 10.24 -10.24
C LYS A 233 7.14 11.35 -10.20
N PRO A 234 8.42 11.01 -10.01
CA PRO A 234 9.50 11.97 -10.21
C PRO A 234 9.49 12.52 -11.65
N GLU A 235 9.85 13.77 -11.87
CA GLU A 235 9.93 14.39 -13.22
C GLU A 235 10.96 13.70 -14.11
N ASN A 236 11.98 13.12 -13.49
CA ASN A 236 13.04 12.32 -14.10
C ASN A 236 12.76 10.80 -14.02
N ALA A 237 11.52 10.40 -13.74
CA ALA A 237 11.16 9.00 -13.70
C ALA A 237 11.28 8.35 -15.09
N ASP A 238 11.64 7.08 -15.09
CA ASP A 238 11.62 6.27 -16.31
C ASP A 238 10.19 6.17 -16.88
N SER A 239 10.11 5.93 -18.18
CA SER A 239 8.90 5.69 -18.99
C SER A 239 7.90 4.71 -18.35
N ILE A 240 8.38 3.83 -17.46
CA ILE A 240 7.54 2.91 -16.68
C ILE A 240 6.46 3.64 -15.87
N SER A 241 6.74 4.84 -15.33
CA SER A 241 5.75 5.60 -14.55
C SER A 241 4.55 6.04 -15.39
N ASP A 242 4.78 6.38 -16.66
CA ASP A 242 3.71 6.74 -17.59
C ASP A 242 2.86 5.51 -17.94
N THR A 243 3.48 4.33 -18.05
CA THR A 243 2.74 3.08 -18.28
C THR A 243 1.91 2.63 -17.07
N TYR A 244 2.37 2.88 -15.84
CA TYR A 244 1.53 2.74 -14.64
C TYR A 244 0.33 3.67 -14.73
N GLU A 245 0.55 4.96 -15.00
CA GLU A 245 -0.54 5.95 -15.11
C GLU A 245 -1.58 5.55 -16.17
N PHE A 246 -1.11 5.04 -17.31
CA PHE A 246 -1.98 4.54 -18.36
C PHE A 246 -2.85 3.39 -17.86
N GLY A 247 -2.26 2.36 -17.23
CA GLY A 247 -3.02 1.26 -16.61
C GLY A 247 -4.04 1.75 -15.57
N MET A 248 -3.64 2.70 -14.73
CA MET A 248 -4.49 3.33 -13.73
C MET A 248 -5.71 4.02 -14.33
N ARG A 249 -5.52 4.81 -15.41
CA ARG A 249 -6.60 5.50 -16.12
C ARG A 249 -7.60 4.53 -16.74
N ARG A 250 -7.15 3.34 -17.12
CA ARG A 250 -8.01 2.30 -17.72
C ARG A 250 -8.82 1.51 -16.70
N ALA A 251 -8.31 1.36 -15.49
CA ALA A 251 -9.10 0.83 -14.36
C ALA A 251 -10.17 1.81 -13.87
N ALA A 252 -10.01 3.11 -14.11
CA ALA A 252 -10.93 4.14 -13.64
C ALA A 252 -12.24 4.16 -14.45
N ASN A 253 -13.36 4.27 -13.74
CA ASN A 253 -14.67 4.57 -14.34
C ASN A 253 -15.08 6.02 -14.05
N ARG A 254 -16.28 6.44 -14.50
CA ARG A 254 -16.80 7.81 -14.31
C ARG A 254 -16.92 8.29 -12.84
N ARG A 255 -16.71 7.40 -11.86
CA ARG A 255 -16.70 7.71 -10.42
C ARG A 255 -15.31 7.70 -9.79
N VAL A 256 -14.25 7.61 -10.58
CA VAL A 256 -12.85 7.62 -10.14
C VAL A 256 -12.08 8.61 -10.98
N GLU A 257 -11.37 9.52 -10.34
CA GLU A 257 -10.48 10.50 -10.96
C GLU A 257 -9.04 10.11 -10.70
N ILE A 258 -8.25 9.98 -11.77
CA ILE A 258 -6.82 9.66 -11.70
C ILE A 258 -6.00 10.92 -11.96
N TRP A 259 -5.15 11.26 -11.00
CA TRP A 259 -4.27 12.44 -11.04
C TRP A 259 -2.82 11.99 -11.15
N GLY A 260 -2.19 12.17 -12.31
CA GLY A 260 -0.75 11.98 -12.48
C GLY A 260 -0.01 13.22 -11.97
N ILE A 261 0.77 13.09 -10.91
CA ILE A 261 1.44 14.20 -10.24
C ILE A 261 2.95 14.04 -10.37
N SER A 262 3.54 14.91 -11.19
CA SER A 262 5.00 15.02 -11.32
C SER A 262 5.61 15.90 -10.23
N TYR A 263 6.80 15.57 -9.75
CA TYR A 263 7.56 16.40 -8.81
C TYR A 263 9.08 16.29 -9.04
N PRO A 264 9.91 17.23 -8.56
CA PRO A 264 11.36 17.29 -8.87
C PRO A 264 12.23 16.13 -8.35
N GLY A 265 11.63 15.07 -7.79
CA GLY A 265 12.33 13.94 -7.18
C GLY A 265 12.84 14.21 -5.76
N GLY A 266 13.20 13.13 -5.07
CA GLY A 266 13.79 13.10 -3.74
C GLY A 266 12.80 13.22 -2.58
N VAL A 267 13.15 12.55 -1.47
CA VAL A 267 12.31 12.35 -0.27
C VAL A 267 11.68 13.63 0.27
N LYS A 268 12.40 14.75 0.29
CA LYS A 268 11.86 16.03 0.80
C LYS A 268 10.72 16.57 -0.06
N ASN A 269 10.84 16.45 -1.38
CA ASN A 269 9.81 16.90 -2.31
C ASN A 269 8.63 15.92 -2.31
N GLU A 270 8.90 14.62 -2.21
CA GLU A 270 7.88 13.58 -2.02
C GLU A 270 7.02 13.87 -0.77
N ALA A 271 7.66 14.12 0.37
CA ALA A 271 6.95 14.46 1.61
C ALA A 271 6.10 15.74 1.48
N LYS A 272 6.61 16.76 0.74
CA LYS A 272 5.88 18.01 0.50
C LYS A 272 4.65 17.76 -0.37
N ILE A 273 4.76 16.98 -1.44
CA ILE A 273 3.64 16.70 -2.34
C ILE A 273 2.60 15.82 -1.64
N ILE A 274 3.00 14.82 -0.86
CA ILE A 274 2.09 14.01 -0.05
C ILE A 274 1.24 14.88 0.89
N ARG A 275 1.85 15.84 1.60
CA ARG A 275 1.11 16.80 2.45
C ARG A 275 0.12 17.66 1.66
N GLN A 276 0.46 18.03 0.43
CA GLN A 276 -0.44 18.78 -0.43
C GLN A 276 -1.63 17.92 -0.87
N LEU A 277 -1.39 16.67 -1.26
CA LEU A 277 -2.45 15.73 -1.66
C LEU A 277 -3.43 15.42 -0.52
N ILE A 278 -2.97 15.37 0.72
CA ILE A 278 -3.83 15.27 1.91
C ILE A 278 -4.75 16.50 2.03
N LYS A 279 -4.20 17.70 1.83
CA LYS A 279 -4.97 18.96 1.86
C LYS A 279 -5.97 19.04 0.72
N ASP A 280 -5.59 18.56 -0.46
CA ASP A 280 -6.47 18.48 -1.63
C ASP A 280 -7.54 17.39 -1.46
N GLY A 281 -7.38 16.52 -0.47
CA GLY A 281 -8.34 15.50 -0.04
C GLY A 281 -8.31 14.24 -0.89
N MET A 282 -7.14 13.84 -1.40
CA MET A 282 -6.97 12.57 -2.10
C MET A 282 -7.50 11.41 -1.27
N ASP A 283 -8.14 10.45 -1.95
CA ASP A 283 -8.63 9.22 -1.35
C ASP A 283 -7.54 8.14 -1.33
N GLY A 284 -6.72 8.10 -2.38
CA GLY A 284 -5.62 7.15 -2.49
C GLY A 284 -4.38 7.75 -3.16
N ILE A 285 -3.24 7.17 -2.84
CA ILE A 285 -1.94 7.47 -3.43
C ILE A 285 -1.32 6.15 -3.91
N ILE A 286 -0.92 6.13 -5.18
CA ILE A 286 -0.08 5.10 -5.77
C ILE A 286 1.29 5.72 -6.02
N LEU A 287 2.35 5.03 -5.58
CA LEU A 287 3.71 5.52 -5.77
C LEU A 287 4.76 4.40 -5.71
N THR A 288 5.93 4.67 -6.27
CA THR A 288 7.19 4.02 -5.88
C THR A 288 7.90 4.98 -4.92
N PRO A 289 8.06 4.63 -3.62
CA PRO A 289 8.73 5.53 -2.68
C PRO A 289 10.16 5.85 -3.12
N GLU A 290 10.57 7.11 -3.02
CA GLU A 290 11.94 7.56 -3.29
C GLU A 290 12.97 6.86 -2.39
N ASP A 291 12.62 6.66 -1.12
CA ASP A 291 13.44 5.91 -0.17
C ASP A 291 12.53 5.12 0.79
N PRO A 292 12.77 3.82 0.98
CA PRO A 292 11.86 2.97 1.74
C PRO A 292 11.83 3.24 3.24
N VAL A 293 12.82 3.96 3.78
CA VAL A 293 12.88 4.30 5.21
C VAL A 293 12.55 5.77 5.41
N GLN A 294 13.13 6.66 4.61
CA GLN A 294 12.99 8.10 4.81
C GLN A 294 11.61 8.62 4.34
N SER A 295 10.92 7.91 3.44
CA SER A 295 9.55 8.24 3.02
C SER A 295 8.48 7.82 4.04
N LEU A 296 8.81 6.98 5.03
CA LEU A 296 7.84 6.39 5.95
C LEU A 296 7.03 7.44 6.72
N ASP A 297 7.65 8.53 7.19
CA ASP A 297 6.94 9.55 7.97
C ASP A 297 5.86 10.27 7.15
N ALA A 298 6.16 10.58 5.89
CA ALA A 298 5.20 11.21 5.00
C ALA A 298 4.05 10.26 4.64
N LEU A 299 4.36 8.98 4.41
CA LEU A 299 3.37 7.95 4.14
C LEU A 299 2.49 7.68 5.38
N LYS A 300 3.07 7.63 6.59
CA LYS A 300 2.31 7.51 7.84
C LYS A 300 1.37 8.69 8.03
N LEU A 301 1.81 9.91 7.70
CA LEU A 301 0.95 11.09 7.73
C LEU A 301 -0.24 10.98 6.75
N ALA A 302 -0.01 10.48 5.53
CA ALA A 302 -1.08 10.25 4.57
C ALA A 302 -2.05 9.18 5.04
N ARG A 303 -1.53 8.07 5.56
CA ARG A 303 -2.34 7.01 6.16
C ARG A 303 -3.19 7.56 7.30
N ASP A 304 -2.59 8.28 8.25
CA ASP A 304 -3.30 8.86 9.40
C ASP A 304 -4.38 9.85 8.95
N ALA A 305 -4.22 10.51 7.79
CA ALA A 305 -5.25 11.34 7.16
C ALA A 305 -6.35 10.55 6.41
N GLY A 306 -6.33 9.22 6.45
CA GLY A 306 -7.31 8.34 5.81
C GLY A 306 -7.08 8.10 4.31
N VAL A 307 -5.87 8.35 3.81
CA VAL A 307 -5.47 8.08 2.41
C VAL A 307 -5.05 6.62 2.28
N ALA A 308 -5.61 5.90 1.31
CA ALA A 308 -5.17 4.55 0.98
C ALA A 308 -3.86 4.58 0.20
N ILE A 309 -2.85 3.84 0.64
CA ILE A 309 -1.52 3.84 0.02
C ILE A 309 -1.28 2.48 -0.64
N THR A 310 -1.01 2.48 -1.94
CA THR A 310 -0.59 1.29 -2.68
C THR A 310 0.78 1.56 -3.29
N THR A 311 1.74 0.66 -3.11
CA THR A 311 3.05 0.81 -3.74
C THR A 311 3.15 0.03 -5.03
N VAL A 312 3.94 0.54 -5.97
CA VAL A 312 4.29 -0.16 -7.21
C VAL A 312 5.81 -0.22 -7.32
N ASP A 313 6.32 -1.28 -7.94
CA ASP A 313 7.75 -1.58 -8.14
C ASP A 313 8.51 -1.91 -6.84
N PHE A 314 8.30 -1.12 -5.78
CA PHE A 314 8.88 -1.34 -4.47
C PHE A 314 7.84 -1.86 -3.47
N CYS A 315 8.12 -3.02 -2.86
CA CYS A 315 7.31 -3.57 -1.78
C CYS A 315 8.06 -3.45 -0.45
N PHE A 316 7.41 -2.84 0.53
CA PHE A 316 7.84 -2.91 1.92
C PHE A 316 7.86 -4.37 2.38
N ASN A 317 8.75 -4.70 3.31
CA ASN A 317 8.59 -5.95 4.03
C ASN A 317 7.29 -5.88 4.88
N PRO A 318 6.65 -7.01 5.20
CA PRO A 318 5.39 -7.00 5.92
C PRO A 318 5.43 -6.28 7.29
N ILE A 319 6.59 -6.23 7.95
CA ILE A 319 6.77 -5.59 9.26
C ILE A 319 6.73 -4.06 9.12
N ASP A 320 7.46 -3.51 8.15
CA ASP A 320 7.51 -2.07 7.87
C ASP A 320 6.22 -1.58 7.21
N ALA A 321 5.52 -2.47 6.52
CA ALA A 321 4.23 -2.21 5.90
C ALA A 321 3.07 -2.18 6.90
N GLU A 322 3.24 -2.71 8.12
CA GLU A 322 2.14 -2.98 9.04
C GLU A 322 1.43 -1.66 9.42
N ASP A 323 0.20 -1.52 8.89
CA ASP A 323 -0.68 -0.33 8.92
C ASP A 323 -0.26 0.85 8.02
N LEU A 324 0.71 0.71 7.11
CA LEU A 324 1.14 1.81 6.22
C LEU A 324 0.46 1.78 4.85
N ALA A 325 0.56 0.64 4.16
CA ALA A 325 0.08 0.45 2.80
C ALA A 325 -0.90 -0.72 2.74
N ILE A 326 -1.83 -0.67 1.79
CA ILE A 326 -2.86 -1.70 1.61
C ILE A 326 -2.42 -2.80 0.65
N ALA A 327 -1.53 -2.47 -0.29
CA ALA A 327 -1.03 -3.43 -1.28
C ALA A 327 0.30 -2.97 -1.88
N CYS A 328 1.03 -3.93 -2.44
CA CYS A 328 2.12 -3.69 -3.36
C CYS A 328 2.01 -4.55 -4.60
N TYR A 329 2.35 -3.98 -5.75
CA TYR A 329 2.48 -4.69 -7.01
C TYR A 329 3.89 -4.53 -7.57
N ASN A 330 4.58 -5.64 -7.78
CA ASN A 330 5.91 -5.65 -8.37
C ASN A 330 6.10 -6.85 -9.30
N THR A 331 7.18 -6.84 -10.07
CA THR A 331 7.65 -8.02 -10.79
C THR A 331 8.77 -8.70 -10.00
N ASN A 332 9.03 -9.97 -10.32
CA ASN A 332 10.21 -10.65 -9.78
C ASN A 332 11.44 -10.31 -10.63
N SER A 333 12.22 -9.34 -10.17
CA SER A 333 13.42 -8.86 -10.86
C SER A 333 14.48 -9.95 -11.10
N PHE A 334 14.63 -10.89 -10.16
CA PHE A 334 15.55 -12.01 -10.34
C PHE A 334 15.07 -12.94 -11.46
N GLN A 335 13.79 -13.29 -11.48
CA GLN A 335 13.21 -14.16 -12.50
C GLN A 335 13.25 -13.49 -13.88
N MET A 336 12.98 -12.19 -13.97
CA MET A 336 13.16 -11.41 -15.20
C MET A 336 14.57 -11.54 -15.77
N GLY A 337 15.57 -11.40 -14.89
CA GLY A 337 16.96 -11.59 -15.27
C GLY A 337 17.25 -13.03 -15.73
N TYR A 338 16.73 -14.02 -15.00
CA TYR A 338 16.93 -15.43 -15.30
C TYR A 338 16.36 -15.79 -16.67
N ASP A 339 15.13 -15.40 -16.97
CA ASP A 339 14.47 -15.70 -18.24
C ASP A 339 15.19 -14.98 -19.41
N SER A 340 15.69 -13.76 -19.17
CA SER A 340 16.56 -13.05 -20.13
C SER A 340 17.86 -13.83 -20.42
N GLY A 341 18.55 -14.29 -19.37
CA GLY A 341 19.79 -15.05 -19.52
C GLY A 341 19.60 -16.41 -20.19
N GLN A 342 18.46 -17.09 -19.95
CA GLN A 342 18.11 -18.32 -20.65
C GLN A 342 17.98 -18.07 -22.16
N TYR A 343 17.24 -17.04 -22.56
CA TYR A 343 17.09 -16.70 -23.97
C TYR A 343 18.40 -16.26 -24.61
N ILE A 344 19.23 -15.47 -23.91
CA ILE A 344 20.57 -15.10 -24.37
C ILE A 344 21.42 -16.35 -24.66
N ALA A 345 21.39 -17.33 -23.77
CA ALA A 345 22.12 -18.58 -23.92
C ALA A 345 21.64 -19.39 -25.15
N GLU A 346 20.33 -19.58 -25.30
CA GLU A 346 19.74 -20.27 -26.45
C GLU A 346 20.08 -19.57 -27.77
N TRP A 347 19.97 -18.23 -27.78
CA TRP A 347 20.32 -17.43 -28.94
C TRP A 347 21.81 -17.56 -29.28
N ALA A 348 22.69 -17.52 -28.29
CA ALA A 348 24.13 -17.64 -28.49
C ALA A 348 24.53 -19.04 -29.03
N GLN A 349 23.95 -20.12 -28.50
CA GLN A 349 24.17 -21.47 -29.01
C GLN A 349 23.79 -21.60 -30.48
N LYS A 350 22.65 -21.03 -30.85
CA LYS A 350 22.13 -21.08 -32.23
C LYS A 350 22.97 -20.25 -33.21
N ASN A 351 23.48 -19.09 -32.78
CA ASN A 351 24.04 -18.10 -33.71
C ASN A 351 25.58 -17.97 -33.66
N LEU A 352 26.25 -18.34 -32.55
CA LEU A 352 27.68 -18.05 -32.34
C LEU A 352 28.60 -19.29 -32.38
N GLN A 353 28.05 -20.50 -32.55
CA GLN A 353 28.78 -21.76 -32.77
C GLN A 353 29.98 -22.01 -31.82
N SER A 354 29.69 -22.19 -30.52
CA SER A 354 30.61 -22.64 -29.45
C SER A 354 31.84 -21.76 -29.13
N LYS A 355 31.92 -20.52 -29.63
CA LYS A 355 32.92 -19.55 -29.14
C LYS A 355 32.50 -18.98 -27.78
N SER A 356 33.49 -18.60 -26.96
CA SER A 356 33.21 -17.88 -25.72
C SER A 356 32.47 -16.58 -26.03
N VAL A 357 31.28 -16.42 -25.45
CA VAL A 357 30.36 -15.31 -25.72
C VAL A 357 30.85 -14.06 -24.99
N GLN A 358 31.05 -12.97 -25.73
CA GLN A 358 31.50 -11.68 -25.19
C GLN A 358 30.31 -10.77 -24.95
N ILE A 359 30.03 -10.46 -23.68
CA ILE A 359 28.85 -9.72 -23.22
C ILE A 359 29.28 -8.40 -22.59
N GLY A 360 28.74 -7.29 -23.08
CA GLY A 360 28.83 -5.98 -22.42
C GLY A 360 27.58 -5.68 -21.60
N LEU A 361 27.75 -5.06 -20.43
CA LEU A 361 26.64 -4.68 -19.55
C LEU A 361 26.37 -3.18 -19.61
N VAL A 362 25.11 -2.80 -19.71
CA VAL A 362 24.67 -1.40 -19.75
C VAL A 362 23.60 -1.20 -18.66
N ASP A 363 23.70 -0.10 -17.92
CA ASP A 363 22.95 0.29 -16.68
C ASP A 363 23.81 0.28 -15.41
N GLY A 364 25.13 0.10 -15.52
CA GLY A 364 26.01 0.26 -14.36
C GLY A 364 25.84 -0.82 -13.32
N ALA A 365 25.36 -1.99 -13.76
CA ALA A 365 25.30 -3.21 -12.99
C ALA A 365 26.73 -3.65 -12.65
N VAL A 366 27.32 -2.99 -11.66
CA VAL A 366 28.62 -3.33 -11.10
C VAL A 366 28.45 -4.62 -10.31
N TYR A 367 29.38 -5.56 -10.53
CA TYR A 367 29.36 -6.94 -10.01
C TYR A 367 29.22 -7.05 -8.47
N ASP A 368 29.50 -5.97 -7.74
CA ASP A 368 29.52 -5.89 -6.27
C ASP A 368 28.21 -5.36 -5.65
N ARG A 369 27.24 -4.91 -6.46
CA ARG A 369 25.91 -4.49 -5.98
C ARG A 369 24.90 -5.62 -6.15
N TYR A 370 24.03 -5.77 -5.15
CA TYR A 370 22.89 -6.68 -5.22
C TYR A 370 21.90 -6.15 -6.27
N TYR A 371 22.11 -6.54 -7.52
CA TYR A 371 21.32 -6.16 -8.68
C TYR A 371 20.59 -7.40 -9.22
N PRO A 372 19.35 -7.67 -8.77
CA PRO A 372 18.68 -8.96 -8.97
C PRO A 372 18.57 -9.38 -10.43
N TYR A 373 18.36 -8.44 -11.34
CA TYR A 373 18.31 -8.68 -12.78
C TYR A 373 19.62 -9.30 -13.29
N LEU A 374 20.77 -8.69 -12.98
CA LEU A 374 22.07 -9.21 -13.42
C LEU A 374 22.36 -10.58 -12.79
N GLN A 375 22.04 -10.76 -11.50
CA GLN A 375 22.21 -12.05 -10.83
C GLN A 375 21.40 -13.16 -11.52
N GLY A 376 20.16 -12.85 -11.93
CA GLY A 376 19.33 -13.76 -12.71
C GLY A 376 19.98 -14.12 -14.05
N VAL A 377 20.40 -13.10 -14.83
CA VAL A 377 21.04 -13.28 -16.14
C VAL A 377 22.28 -14.17 -16.04
N LEU A 378 23.20 -13.82 -15.14
CA LEU A 378 24.46 -14.55 -14.96
C LEU A 378 24.21 -15.98 -14.50
N LYS A 379 23.24 -16.21 -13.60
CA LYS A 379 22.91 -17.56 -13.15
C LYS A 379 22.36 -18.42 -14.29
N ALA A 380 21.46 -17.88 -15.11
CA ALA A 380 20.89 -18.60 -16.24
C ALA A 380 21.94 -18.96 -17.30
N ILE A 381 22.82 -18.02 -17.66
CA ILE A 381 23.89 -18.28 -18.63
C ILE A 381 24.87 -19.31 -18.08
N ASN A 382 25.27 -19.22 -16.80
CA ASN A 382 26.10 -20.24 -16.16
C ASN A 382 25.45 -21.64 -16.20
N HIS A 383 24.14 -21.73 -15.91
CA HIS A 383 23.40 -23.00 -15.97
C HIS A 383 23.35 -23.62 -17.38
N SER A 384 23.43 -22.79 -18.44
CA SER A 384 23.42 -23.27 -19.82
C SER A 384 24.71 -23.98 -20.24
N GLY A 385 25.80 -23.80 -19.50
CA GLY A 385 27.12 -24.36 -19.79
C GLY A 385 27.88 -23.67 -20.94
N ILE A 386 27.34 -22.57 -21.49
CA ILE A 386 28.02 -21.79 -22.54
C ILE A 386 29.17 -20.99 -21.90
N PRO A 387 30.41 -21.08 -22.41
CA PRO A 387 31.47 -20.20 -21.98
C PRO A 387 31.14 -18.75 -22.33
N PHE A 388 31.21 -17.85 -21.36
CA PHE A 388 31.00 -16.43 -21.58
C PHE A 388 31.97 -15.60 -20.75
N GLN A 389 32.15 -14.35 -21.18
CA GLN A 389 32.94 -13.35 -20.48
C GLN A 389 32.20 -12.02 -20.52
N ILE A 390 32.17 -11.34 -19.38
CA ILE A 390 31.77 -9.93 -19.32
C ILE A 390 32.98 -9.09 -19.72
N VAL A 391 32.87 -8.34 -20.82
CA VAL A 391 34.00 -7.55 -21.36
C VAL A 391 34.11 -6.18 -20.72
N ASP A 392 32.97 -5.56 -20.42
CA ASP A 392 32.89 -4.21 -19.86
C ASP A 392 31.49 -3.94 -19.28
N SER A 393 31.39 -2.91 -18.45
CA SER A 393 30.12 -2.43 -17.87
C SER A 393 30.06 -0.91 -17.79
N VAL A 394 28.96 -0.30 -18.25
CA VAL A 394 28.78 1.16 -18.23
C VAL A 394 27.47 1.59 -17.57
N SER A 395 27.53 2.61 -16.72
CA SER A 395 26.37 3.22 -16.04
C SER A 395 25.68 4.27 -16.90
N ILE A 396 24.37 4.10 -17.09
CA ILE A 396 23.48 4.97 -17.86
C ILE A 396 22.42 5.51 -16.92
N ALA A 397 22.20 6.82 -16.96
CA ALA A 397 21.09 7.48 -16.28
C ALA A 397 20.23 8.27 -17.27
N PHE A 398 20.80 8.71 -18.39
CA PHE A 398 20.13 9.58 -19.35
C PHE A 398 20.44 9.20 -20.79
N GLY A 399 19.62 9.65 -21.73
CA GLY A 399 19.85 9.44 -23.17
C GLY A 399 21.18 10.02 -23.67
N SER A 400 21.68 11.09 -23.05
CA SER A 400 22.98 11.71 -23.35
C SER A 400 24.18 10.81 -23.02
N ASP A 401 23.99 9.76 -22.22
CA ASP A 401 25.04 8.80 -21.88
C ASP A 401 25.37 7.83 -23.04
N ILE A 402 24.71 7.95 -24.19
CA ILE A 402 24.99 7.15 -25.40
C ILE A 402 26.47 7.11 -25.78
N ILE A 403 27.22 8.17 -25.48
CA ILE A 403 28.67 8.26 -25.73
C ILE A 403 29.43 7.17 -24.97
N LYS A 404 28.99 6.80 -23.76
CA LYS A 404 29.61 5.74 -22.95
C LYS A 404 29.45 4.37 -23.61
N VAL A 405 28.26 4.09 -24.17
CA VAL A 405 28.00 2.82 -24.88
C VAL A 405 28.78 2.76 -26.20
N LYS A 406 28.88 3.88 -26.92
CA LYS A 406 29.72 3.97 -28.13
C LYS A 406 31.20 3.67 -27.82
N LYS A 407 31.73 4.24 -26.73
CA LYS A 407 33.09 3.95 -26.27
C LYS A 407 33.26 2.47 -25.91
N LEU A 408 32.31 1.84 -25.21
CA LEU A 408 32.33 0.40 -24.93
C LEU A 408 32.44 -0.42 -26.23
N LEU A 409 31.67 -0.06 -27.26
CA LEU A 409 31.70 -0.73 -28.57
C LEU A 409 33.03 -0.53 -29.31
N GLU A 410 33.63 0.66 -29.21
CA GLU A 410 34.94 0.98 -29.81
C GLU A 410 36.09 0.21 -29.12
N ASP A 411 36.08 0.19 -27.79
CA ASP A 411 37.12 -0.47 -26.97
C ASP A 411 37.00 -2.01 -27.04
N ASN A 412 35.82 -2.55 -27.39
CA ASN A 412 35.53 -3.99 -27.42
C ASN A 412 34.98 -4.45 -28.78
N PRO A 413 35.79 -4.49 -29.86
CA PRO A 413 35.32 -4.81 -31.21
C PRO A 413 34.78 -6.25 -31.37
N ASP A 414 35.09 -7.14 -30.41
CA ASP A 414 34.66 -8.53 -30.40
C ASP A 414 33.42 -8.82 -29.55
N VAL A 415 32.86 -7.79 -28.90
CA VAL A 415 31.57 -7.91 -28.22
C VAL A 415 30.50 -8.38 -29.20
N GLN A 416 29.64 -9.30 -28.75
CA GLN A 416 28.56 -9.87 -29.56
C GLN A 416 27.20 -9.53 -28.98
N ILE A 417 27.12 -9.38 -27.66
CA ILE A 417 25.88 -9.16 -26.92
C ILE A 417 26.06 -7.95 -26.02
N LEU A 418 25.09 -7.04 -26.05
CA LEU A 418 24.92 -6.03 -24.99
C LEU A 418 23.62 -6.31 -24.24
N TRP A 419 23.69 -6.26 -22.91
CA TRP A 419 22.54 -6.41 -22.04
C TRP A 419 22.19 -5.09 -21.33
N GLY A 420 20.96 -4.60 -21.52
CA GLY A 420 20.43 -3.40 -20.87
C GLY A 420 19.59 -3.71 -19.64
N GLY A 421 19.99 -3.18 -18.49
CA GLY A 421 19.34 -3.44 -17.18
C GLY A 421 18.09 -2.61 -16.87
N SER A 422 17.78 -1.60 -17.67
CA SER A 422 16.64 -0.70 -17.47
C SER A 422 16.06 -0.27 -18.83
N ASN A 423 14.88 0.36 -18.85
CA ASN A 423 14.29 0.83 -20.11
C ASN A 423 15.23 1.83 -20.80
N ILE A 424 15.73 2.83 -20.05
CA ILE A 424 16.68 3.82 -20.57
C ILE A 424 17.98 3.18 -21.04
N ALA A 425 18.55 2.23 -20.30
CA ALA A 425 19.77 1.54 -20.70
C ALA A 425 19.56 0.75 -21.99
N THR A 426 18.47 0.00 -22.12
CA THR A 426 18.16 -0.77 -23.33
C THR A 426 17.94 0.15 -24.53
N GLU A 427 17.20 1.25 -24.37
CA GLU A 427 16.97 2.22 -25.44
C GLU A 427 18.27 2.85 -25.97
N VAL A 428 19.10 3.34 -25.05
CA VAL A 428 20.41 3.94 -25.37
C VAL A 428 21.31 2.91 -26.03
N THR A 429 21.27 1.66 -25.58
CA THR A 429 22.07 0.56 -26.15
C THR A 429 21.66 0.25 -27.58
N VAL A 430 20.35 0.12 -27.85
CA VAL A 430 19.82 -0.11 -29.21
C VAL A 430 20.24 1.02 -30.15
N ALA A 431 20.12 2.27 -29.71
CA ALA A 431 20.54 3.43 -30.49
C ALA A 431 22.05 3.43 -30.78
N ALA A 432 22.88 3.20 -29.76
CA ALA A 432 24.34 3.16 -29.91
C ALA A 432 24.79 2.07 -30.90
N VAL A 433 24.23 0.86 -30.79
CA VAL A 433 24.57 -0.25 -31.70
C VAL A 433 24.13 0.06 -33.13
N ALA A 434 22.94 0.61 -33.33
CA ALA A 434 22.43 0.96 -34.66
C ALA A 434 23.30 2.01 -35.39
N GLU A 435 23.89 2.93 -34.64
CA GLU A 435 24.80 3.98 -35.15
C GLU A 435 26.26 3.50 -35.30
N SER A 436 26.60 2.33 -34.76
CA SER A 436 27.97 1.81 -34.75
C SER A 436 28.33 1.04 -36.03
N ALA A 437 29.64 0.88 -36.26
CA ALA A 437 30.15 -0.05 -37.27
C ALA A 437 29.79 -1.52 -36.98
N LEU A 438 29.38 -1.84 -35.74
CA LEU A 438 29.06 -3.18 -35.27
C LEU A 438 27.57 -3.53 -35.37
N LYS A 439 26.73 -2.68 -35.97
CA LYS A 439 25.26 -2.86 -36.04
C LYS A 439 24.75 -4.22 -36.54
N ASN A 440 25.54 -4.90 -37.38
CA ASN A 440 25.21 -6.22 -37.92
C ASN A 440 25.82 -7.38 -37.10
N LYS A 441 26.76 -7.10 -36.19
CA LYS A 441 27.48 -8.07 -35.36
C LYS A 441 26.91 -8.14 -33.94
N VAL A 442 26.60 -6.98 -33.35
CA VAL A 442 26.18 -6.87 -31.96
C VAL A 442 24.66 -6.93 -31.86
N LYS A 443 24.18 -7.75 -30.93
CA LYS A 443 22.76 -7.86 -30.59
C LYS A 443 22.49 -7.37 -29.18
N VAL A 444 21.29 -6.81 -28.99
CA VAL A 444 20.86 -6.16 -27.75
C VAL A 444 19.70 -6.92 -27.14
N PHE A 445 19.81 -7.17 -25.85
CA PHE A 445 18.81 -7.85 -25.02
C PHE A 445 18.60 -6.97 -23.79
N GLY A 446 17.38 -6.83 -23.29
CA GLY A 446 17.23 -6.03 -22.08
C GLY A 446 15.80 -5.84 -21.63
N ILE A 447 15.69 -5.03 -20.58
CA ILE A 447 14.41 -4.63 -19.99
C ILE A 447 13.88 -3.44 -20.77
N LEU A 448 12.63 -3.54 -21.23
CA LEU A 448 11.99 -2.48 -21.98
C LEU A 448 10.45 -2.60 -21.87
N ASP A 449 9.77 -1.50 -21.59
CA ASP A 449 8.33 -1.36 -21.71
C ASP A 449 7.90 -1.47 -23.18
N LEU A 450 6.73 -2.04 -23.43
CA LEU A 450 6.25 -2.22 -24.79
C LEU A 450 5.41 -1.02 -25.23
N SER A 451 5.87 -0.32 -26.27
CA SER A 451 5.10 0.66 -27.03
C SER A 451 5.10 0.32 -28.52
N ARG A 452 4.19 0.90 -29.31
CA ARG A 452 4.12 0.65 -30.77
C ARG A 452 5.46 0.94 -31.48
N ASN A 453 6.20 1.96 -31.05
CA ASN A 453 7.53 2.28 -31.58
C ASN A 453 8.56 1.19 -31.22
N LYS A 454 8.59 0.77 -29.95
CA LYS A 454 9.53 -0.24 -29.45
C LYS A 454 9.25 -1.62 -30.03
N ALA A 455 7.98 -1.98 -30.22
CA ALA A 455 7.54 -3.18 -30.93
C ALA A 455 8.00 -3.19 -32.39
N THR A 456 7.84 -2.08 -33.12
CA THR A 456 8.36 -1.95 -34.49
C THR A 456 9.88 -2.19 -34.54
N LYS A 457 10.63 -1.69 -33.54
CA LYS A 457 12.07 -1.96 -33.43
C LYS A 457 12.37 -3.41 -33.10
N LEU A 458 11.63 -4.07 -32.21
CA LEU A 458 11.83 -5.49 -31.87
C LEU A 458 11.57 -6.38 -33.09
N LEU A 459 10.44 -6.17 -33.78
CA LEU A 459 10.00 -7.01 -34.89
C LEU A 459 10.74 -6.74 -36.21
N ASN A 460 11.53 -5.66 -36.29
CA ASN A 460 12.37 -5.40 -37.45
C ASN A 460 13.56 -6.38 -37.47
N PRO A 461 13.70 -7.28 -38.47
CA PRO A 461 14.79 -8.26 -38.53
C PRO A 461 16.18 -7.65 -38.59
N ASN A 462 16.29 -6.41 -39.09
CA ASN A 462 17.56 -5.67 -39.18
C ASN A 462 17.90 -4.91 -37.88
N SER A 463 17.00 -4.91 -36.90
CA SER A 463 17.25 -4.28 -35.61
C SER A 463 18.31 -5.04 -34.83
N PRO A 464 19.17 -4.33 -34.05
CA PRO A 464 20.03 -4.99 -33.10
C PRO A 464 19.25 -5.57 -31.91
N LEU A 465 18.04 -5.08 -31.62
CA LEU A 465 17.20 -5.56 -30.52
C LEU A 465 16.67 -6.97 -30.80
N GLN A 466 16.95 -7.93 -29.92
CA GLN A 466 16.53 -9.33 -30.05
C GLN A 466 15.50 -9.77 -29.01
N LEU A 467 15.47 -9.11 -27.86
CA LEU A 467 14.67 -9.48 -26.69
C LEU A 467 14.24 -8.23 -25.93
N ILE A 468 12.97 -8.23 -25.52
CA ILE A 468 12.42 -7.35 -24.51
C ILE A 468 11.94 -8.22 -23.32
N ILE A 469 12.38 -7.87 -22.12
CA ILE A 469 11.70 -8.25 -20.88
C ILE A 469 10.80 -7.08 -20.45
N GLU A 470 9.50 -7.24 -20.64
CA GLU A 470 8.47 -6.25 -20.35
C GLU A 470 7.88 -6.47 -18.94
N GLN A 471 7.80 -5.40 -18.16
CA GLN A 471 7.51 -5.43 -16.71
C GLN A 471 6.02 -5.55 -16.36
N SER A 472 5.15 -5.67 -17.36
CA SER A 472 3.69 -5.67 -17.22
C SER A 472 3.18 -4.47 -16.42
N SER A 473 3.80 -3.31 -16.64
CA SER A 473 3.55 -2.08 -15.89
C SER A 473 2.12 -1.54 -16.09
N ILE A 474 1.54 -1.72 -17.29
CA ILE A 474 0.12 -1.38 -17.52
C ILE A 474 -0.80 -2.24 -16.63
N GLN A 475 -0.52 -3.54 -16.52
CA GLN A 475 -1.29 -4.45 -15.66
C GLN A 475 -1.12 -4.10 -14.18
N ILE A 476 0.11 -3.75 -13.76
CA ILE A 476 0.40 -3.28 -12.41
C ILE A 476 -0.42 -2.03 -12.08
N GLY A 477 -0.38 -1.00 -12.94
CA GLY A 477 -1.16 0.22 -12.72
C GLY A 477 -2.67 -0.03 -12.67
N TYR A 478 -3.16 -0.93 -13.52
CA TYR A 478 -4.57 -1.32 -13.56
C TYR A 478 -5.03 -2.01 -12.26
N GLU A 479 -4.31 -3.03 -11.80
CA GLU A 479 -4.67 -3.77 -10.59
C GLU A 479 -4.43 -2.94 -9.32
N ALA A 480 -3.40 -2.11 -9.29
CA ALA A 480 -3.14 -1.20 -8.17
C ALA A 480 -4.35 -0.27 -7.92
N VAL A 481 -4.92 0.31 -8.98
CA VAL A 481 -6.14 1.15 -8.86
C VAL A 481 -7.36 0.32 -8.48
N LYS A 482 -7.57 -0.86 -9.06
CA LYS A 482 -8.71 -1.71 -8.70
C LYS A 482 -8.70 -2.08 -7.23
N THR A 483 -7.57 -2.57 -6.72
CA THR A 483 -7.43 -2.93 -5.31
C THR A 483 -7.64 -1.71 -4.42
N THR A 484 -7.06 -0.56 -4.79
CA THR A 484 -7.28 0.70 -4.07
C THR A 484 -8.76 1.07 -4.05
N ILE A 485 -9.47 0.98 -5.18
CA ILE A 485 -10.92 1.26 -5.25
C ILE A 485 -11.71 0.30 -4.36
N SER A 486 -11.42 -1.01 -4.43
CA SER A 486 -12.16 -2.02 -3.67
C SER A 486 -11.97 -1.84 -2.16
N VAL A 487 -10.77 -1.51 -1.71
CA VAL A 487 -10.52 -1.11 -0.31
C VAL A 487 -11.28 0.16 0.04
N LEU A 488 -11.16 1.23 -0.76
CA LEU A 488 -11.85 2.51 -0.52
C LEU A 488 -13.38 2.38 -0.48
N ARG A 489 -13.94 1.37 -1.17
CA ARG A 489 -15.36 1.04 -1.20
C ARG A 489 -15.78 0.01 -0.15
N LYS A 490 -14.84 -0.54 0.62
CA LYS A 490 -15.05 -1.64 1.57
C LYS A 490 -15.62 -2.91 0.91
N GLU A 491 -15.25 -3.15 -0.35
CA GLU A 491 -15.54 -4.40 -1.07
C GLU A 491 -14.60 -5.52 -0.62
N ILE A 492 -13.38 -5.15 -0.22
CA ILE A 492 -12.38 -6.02 0.40
C ILE A 492 -11.80 -5.31 1.63
N ASP A 493 -11.20 -6.08 2.54
CA ASP A 493 -10.49 -5.51 3.67
C ASP A 493 -9.21 -4.81 3.22
N GLY A 494 -9.00 -3.60 3.72
CA GLY A 494 -7.77 -2.83 3.50
C GLY A 494 -6.79 -2.93 4.66
N ALA A 495 -7.14 -3.69 5.70
CA ALA A 495 -6.31 -3.82 6.89
C ALA A 495 -5.02 -4.60 6.62
N ASP A 496 -5.07 -5.63 5.77
CA ASP A 496 -3.94 -6.51 5.50
C ASP A 496 -3.12 -6.01 4.30
N TYR A 497 -1.84 -5.71 4.52
CA TYR A 497 -0.90 -5.46 3.44
C TYR A 497 -0.67 -6.73 2.61
N GLN A 498 -0.93 -6.65 1.31
CA GLN A 498 -0.75 -7.77 0.39
C GLN A 498 0.29 -7.46 -0.69
N VAL A 499 1.18 -8.40 -0.97
CA VAL A 499 2.15 -8.31 -2.07
C VAL A 499 1.66 -9.16 -3.24
N TYR A 500 1.47 -8.52 -4.39
CA TYR A 500 0.98 -9.14 -5.61
C TYR A 500 2.10 -9.18 -6.66
N PRO A 501 2.80 -10.33 -6.79
CA PRO A 501 3.77 -10.49 -7.86
C PRO A 501 3.04 -10.55 -9.21
N VAL A 502 3.44 -9.68 -10.13
CA VAL A 502 2.95 -9.65 -11.51
C VAL A 502 3.95 -10.36 -12.40
N LYS A 503 3.45 -11.26 -13.24
CA LYS A 503 4.29 -11.99 -14.20
C LYS A 503 4.76 -11.04 -15.29
N HIS A 504 6.06 -10.93 -15.47
CA HIS A 504 6.67 -10.20 -16.59
C HIS A 504 6.45 -10.96 -17.91
N ARG A 505 6.74 -10.29 -19.04
CA ARG A 505 6.64 -10.88 -20.37
C ARG A 505 7.99 -10.90 -21.05
N LEU A 506 8.29 -12.02 -21.70
CA LEU A 506 9.46 -12.17 -22.56
C LEU A 506 8.99 -12.09 -24.01
N LEU A 507 9.48 -11.10 -24.75
CA LEU A 507 9.07 -10.81 -26.13
C LEU A 507 10.29 -10.80 -27.05
N THR A 508 10.20 -11.53 -28.15
CA THR A 508 11.29 -11.70 -29.11
C THR A 508 10.86 -11.27 -30.51
N GLN A 509 11.79 -11.29 -31.46
CA GLN A 509 11.47 -11.06 -32.88
C GLN A 509 10.56 -12.14 -33.48
N ASN A 510 10.44 -13.30 -32.83
CA ASN A 510 9.65 -14.43 -33.31
C ASN A 510 8.21 -14.42 -32.76
N ASP A 511 7.83 -13.37 -32.03
CA ASP A 511 6.53 -13.27 -31.36
C ASP A 511 5.64 -12.16 -31.96
N PRO A 512 5.51 -11.99 -33.30
CA PRO A 512 4.76 -10.88 -33.88
C PRO A 512 3.28 -10.91 -33.49
N ASP A 513 2.68 -12.10 -33.38
CA ASP A 513 1.28 -12.27 -32.99
C ASP A 513 1.07 -11.88 -31.52
N ILE A 514 1.95 -12.32 -30.61
CA ILE A 514 1.88 -11.97 -29.18
C ILE A 514 2.08 -10.46 -28.99
N VAL A 515 3.05 -9.86 -29.69
CA VAL A 515 3.30 -8.41 -29.63
C VAL A 515 2.10 -7.64 -30.16
N SER A 516 1.50 -8.08 -31.27
CA SER A 516 0.30 -7.49 -31.84
C SER A 516 -0.88 -7.60 -30.88
N ASP A 517 -1.10 -8.76 -30.27
CA ASP A 517 -2.16 -8.99 -29.30
C ASP A 517 -2.01 -8.06 -28.10
N ILE A 518 -0.81 -7.90 -27.55
CA ILE A 518 -0.59 -6.97 -26.42
C ILE A 518 -0.90 -5.52 -26.80
N LEU A 519 -0.51 -5.09 -28.00
CA LEU A 519 -0.70 -3.70 -28.44
C LEU A 519 -2.13 -3.38 -28.87
N ASN A 520 -2.87 -4.38 -29.32
CA ASN A 520 -4.25 -4.25 -29.80
C ASN A 520 -5.28 -4.78 -28.81
N ASP A 521 -4.84 -5.33 -27.68
CA ASP A 521 -5.72 -5.70 -26.60
C ASP A 521 -6.49 -4.44 -26.20
N SER A 522 -7.78 -4.40 -26.55
CA SER A 522 -8.70 -3.32 -26.19
C SER A 522 -9.05 -3.37 -24.69
N SER A 523 -8.68 -4.45 -23.99
CA SER A 523 -8.54 -4.47 -22.54
C SER A 523 -7.20 -3.89 -22.05
N LEU A 524 -6.32 -3.44 -22.98
CA LEU A 524 -5.15 -2.55 -22.85
C LEU A 524 -5.24 -1.16 -23.57
N GLU A 525 -6.19 -0.88 -24.50
CA GLU A 525 -6.54 0.47 -25.06
C GLU A 525 -7.66 1.20 -24.32
#